data_AF-A0A4R9QPA5-F1
#
_entry.id   AF-A0A4R9QPA5-F1
#
_cell.length_a   1.000
_cell.length_b   1.000
_cell.length_c   1.000
_cell.angle_alpha   90.00
_cell.angle_beta   90.00
_cell.angle_gamma   90.00
#
_symmetry.space_group_name_H-M   'P 1'
#
loop_
_entity.id
_entity.type
_entity.pdbx_description
1 polymer ?
#
loop_
_entity_poly.entity_id
_entity_poly.type
_entity_poly.pdbx_seq_one_letter_code
_entity_poly.pdbx_strand_id
1 'polypeptide(L)'
;MERMTKADVDRLDKGLAVRSGRALRPRDAATLILLDRKDKDVLVLMGRRHAGHAFMPGKFVFPGGRTDPADSRIAVAATLPGEEEKKLVAGPGRASAARARAIALSAIRETYEEAGLLIGRKGAFSTAKRDWQGFVEHGVVPSLDVLRLIARAITPPNRVRRFDTRFFSAWRHDVAVELPDGGPTNELEELVWLPLADARKADIPDITGIILEELERRLADDPLLRPGGAVPFFRLVRNRFVREVL
;
A
#
# COMPACT_ATOMS: atom_id res chain seq x y z
N MET A 1 -5.82 -19.01 -15.21
CA MET A 1 -6.06 -17.59 -15.53
C MET A 1 -7.52 -17.30 -15.23
N GLU A 2 -7.82 -16.83 -14.03
CA GLU A 2 -9.18 -16.45 -13.67
C GLU A 2 -9.49 -15.11 -14.34
N ARG A 3 -10.61 -15.05 -15.08
CA ARG A 3 -10.95 -13.93 -15.96
C ARG A 3 -12.10 -13.14 -15.34
N MET A 4 -11.88 -11.85 -15.06
CA MET A 4 -12.95 -10.92 -14.70
C MET A 4 -13.66 -10.42 -15.97
N THR A 5 -14.98 -10.28 -15.91
CA THR A 5 -15.84 -9.91 -17.04
C THR A 5 -15.82 -8.40 -17.31
N LYS A 6 -16.29 -7.96 -18.49
CA LYS A 6 -16.46 -6.54 -18.85
C LYS A 6 -17.35 -5.77 -17.86
N ALA A 7 -18.31 -6.43 -17.22
CA ALA A 7 -19.15 -5.81 -16.20
C ALA A 7 -18.39 -5.57 -14.88
N ASP A 8 -17.40 -6.41 -14.57
CA ASP A 8 -16.50 -6.22 -13.43
C ASP A 8 -15.51 -5.06 -13.72
N VAL A 9 -15.11 -4.90 -14.99
CA VAL A 9 -14.26 -3.81 -15.50
C VAL A 9 -14.92 -2.43 -15.35
N ASP A 10 -16.22 -2.33 -15.64
CA ASP A 10 -16.97 -1.07 -15.52
C ASP A 10 -17.37 -0.75 -14.07
N ARG A 11 -17.32 -1.75 -13.18
CA ARG A 11 -17.55 -1.60 -11.74
C ARG A 11 -16.34 -1.03 -11.03
N LEU A 12 -15.13 -1.48 -11.43
CA LEU A 12 -13.82 -1.02 -10.96
C LEU A 12 -13.69 0.49 -11.14
N ASP A 13 -14.08 1.21 -10.09
CA ASP A 13 -14.14 2.66 -9.94
C ASP A 13 -15.26 3.39 -10.70
N LYS A 14 -16.53 3.03 -10.45
CA LYS A 14 -17.65 3.98 -10.60
C LYS A 14 -17.35 5.24 -9.76
N GLY A 15 -17.02 6.36 -10.40
CA GLY A 15 -16.75 7.64 -9.74
C GLY A 15 -15.43 8.34 -10.14
N LEU A 16 -14.51 7.66 -10.84
CA LEU A 16 -13.29 8.33 -11.32
C LEU A 16 -13.49 8.94 -12.71
N ALA A 17 -13.14 10.22 -12.85
CA ALA A 17 -13.27 10.96 -14.11
C ALA A 17 -12.57 10.23 -15.27
N VAL A 18 -13.33 10.09 -16.36
CA VAL A 18 -12.93 9.39 -17.59
C VAL A 18 -12.30 10.40 -18.54
N ARG A 19 -11.18 10.03 -19.17
CA ARG A 19 -10.46 10.84 -20.15
C ARG A 19 -10.59 10.25 -21.56
N SER A 20 -10.83 11.11 -22.54
CA SER A 20 -10.59 10.83 -23.97
C SER A 20 -9.15 11.25 -24.35
N GLY A 21 -8.43 10.41 -25.11
CA GLY A 21 -7.07 10.67 -25.61
C GLY A 21 -5.98 9.75 -25.04
N ARG A 22 -4.70 10.08 -25.31
CA ARG A 22 -3.54 9.25 -24.92
C ARG A 22 -3.49 9.05 -23.41
N ALA A 23 -3.39 7.79 -22.98
CA ALA A 23 -3.33 7.42 -21.57
C ALA A 23 -2.12 8.06 -20.88
N LEU A 24 -2.35 8.66 -19.71
CA LEU A 24 -1.29 9.21 -18.87
C LEU A 24 -0.38 8.10 -18.34
N ARG A 25 0.91 8.38 -18.15
CA ARG A 25 1.81 7.42 -17.50
C ARG A 25 1.42 7.29 -16.02
N PRO A 26 1.26 6.07 -15.48
CA PRO A 26 0.97 5.91 -14.06
C PRO A 26 2.17 6.38 -13.23
N ARG A 27 1.88 7.02 -12.10
CA ARG A 27 2.88 7.38 -11.07
C ARG A 27 3.06 6.21 -10.11
N ASP A 28 4.26 6.00 -9.59
CA ASP A 28 4.44 5.00 -8.54
C ASP A 28 3.70 5.43 -7.28
N ALA A 29 3.09 4.44 -6.63
CA ALA A 29 2.43 4.58 -5.36
C ALA A 29 2.70 3.33 -4.52
N ALA A 30 2.59 3.49 -3.20
CA ALA A 30 2.68 2.37 -2.28
C ALA A 30 1.66 2.52 -1.17
N THR A 31 1.22 1.38 -0.66
CA THR A 31 0.16 1.28 0.33
C THR A 31 0.56 0.22 1.35
N LEU A 32 0.28 0.46 2.63
CA LEU A 32 0.56 -0.50 3.70
C LEU A 32 -0.73 -1.08 4.27
N ILE A 33 -0.86 -2.41 4.16
CA ILE A 33 -1.88 -3.21 4.82
C ILE A 33 -1.32 -3.63 6.17
N LEU A 34 -1.56 -2.84 7.20
CA LEU A 34 -1.10 -3.16 8.54
C LEU A 34 -2.05 -4.17 9.19
N LEU A 35 -1.49 -5.27 9.68
CA LEU A 35 -2.24 -6.41 10.20
C LEU A 35 -2.00 -6.60 11.68
N ASP A 36 -3.04 -6.97 12.42
CA ASP A 36 -2.91 -7.39 13.80
C ASP A 36 -3.56 -8.77 14.00
N ARG A 37 -3.15 -9.46 15.07
CA ARG A 37 -3.75 -10.73 15.48
C ARG A 37 -4.43 -10.54 16.82
N LYS A 38 -5.73 -10.80 16.84
CA LYS A 38 -6.52 -10.85 18.08
C LYS A 38 -7.22 -12.20 18.14
N ASP A 39 -6.77 -13.03 19.07
CA ASP A 39 -7.22 -14.42 19.19
C ASP A 39 -7.07 -15.21 17.88
N LYS A 40 -8.18 -15.60 17.26
CA LYS A 40 -8.22 -16.33 15.99
C LYS A 40 -8.37 -15.41 14.77
N ASP A 41 -8.63 -14.13 15.00
CA ASP A 41 -8.92 -13.17 13.94
C ASP A 41 -7.67 -12.43 13.49
N VAL A 42 -7.60 -12.16 12.19
CA VAL A 42 -6.68 -11.19 11.61
C VAL A 42 -7.44 -9.89 11.40
N LEU A 43 -6.97 -8.84 12.08
CA LEU A 43 -7.49 -7.49 11.94
C LEU A 43 -6.65 -6.74 10.91
N VAL A 44 -7.27 -5.83 10.18
CA VAL A 44 -6.62 -4.93 9.24
C VAL A 44 -6.93 -3.47 9.60
N LEU A 45 -5.90 -2.63 9.59
CA LEU A 45 -6.06 -1.19 9.75
C LEU A 45 -6.66 -0.60 8.49
N MET A 46 -7.81 0.07 8.64
CA MET A 46 -8.49 0.83 7.61
C MET A 46 -8.65 2.28 8.08
N GLY A 47 -8.54 3.23 7.18
CA GLY A 47 -8.82 4.64 7.44
C GLY A 47 -9.90 5.19 6.53
N ARG A 48 -10.80 6.01 7.06
CA ARG A 48 -11.83 6.69 6.25
C ARG A 48 -11.27 8.00 5.73
N ARG A 49 -11.21 8.16 4.41
CA ARG A 49 -10.75 9.43 3.80
C ARG A 49 -11.66 10.58 4.14
N HIS A 50 -11.07 11.75 4.35
CA HIS A 50 -11.84 12.97 4.55
C HIS A 50 -12.83 13.23 3.41
N ALA A 51 -14.03 13.75 3.70
CA ALA A 51 -15.05 13.99 2.67
C ALA A 51 -14.59 14.97 1.56
N GLY A 52 -13.63 15.84 1.89
CA GLY A 52 -12.96 16.76 0.96
C GLY A 52 -11.82 16.15 0.14
N HIS A 53 -11.48 14.86 0.30
CA HIS A 53 -10.36 14.26 -0.42
C HIS A 53 -10.60 14.26 -1.93
N ALA A 54 -9.60 14.69 -2.68
CA ALA A 54 -9.67 14.76 -4.14
C ALA A 54 -9.69 13.36 -4.83
N PHE A 55 -9.62 12.27 -4.08
CA PHE A 55 -9.62 10.91 -4.59
C PHE A 55 -10.29 9.96 -3.59
N MET A 56 -11.45 9.40 -3.95
CA MET A 56 -12.26 8.47 -3.13
C MET A 56 -12.65 9.05 -1.74
N PRO A 57 -13.31 10.21 -1.68
CA PRO A 57 -13.76 10.79 -0.42
C PRO A 57 -14.75 9.87 0.32
N GLY A 58 -14.67 9.81 1.65
CA GLY A 58 -15.59 9.05 2.51
C GLY A 58 -15.39 7.53 2.51
N LYS A 59 -14.54 6.99 1.64
CA LYS A 59 -14.27 5.53 1.56
C LYS A 59 -13.22 5.09 2.57
N PHE A 60 -13.33 3.83 2.99
CA PHE A 60 -12.27 3.15 3.73
C PHE A 60 -11.15 2.70 2.79
N VAL A 61 -9.92 3.03 3.15
CA VAL A 61 -8.71 2.70 2.42
C VAL A 61 -7.61 2.28 3.40
N PHE A 62 -6.57 1.66 2.87
CA PHE A 62 -5.31 1.51 3.59
C PHE A 62 -4.51 2.82 3.54
N PRO A 63 -3.66 3.11 4.54
CA PRO A 63 -2.70 4.21 4.45
C PRO A 63 -1.78 4.06 3.24
N GLY A 64 -1.57 5.13 2.47
CA GLY A 64 -0.71 5.08 1.31
C GLY A 64 -0.96 6.13 0.25
N GLY A 65 0.11 6.47 -0.44
CA GLY A 65 0.09 7.54 -1.42
C GLY A 65 1.20 7.42 -2.45
N ARG A 66 1.60 8.58 -2.96
CA ARG A 66 2.54 8.67 -4.08
C ARG A 66 3.96 8.44 -3.57
N THR A 67 4.75 7.70 -4.34
CA THR A 67 6.17 7.56 -4.05
C THR A 67 6.91 8.86 -4.38
N ASP A 68 7.65 9.40 -3.41
CA ASP A 68 8.69 10.40 -3.68
C ASP A 68 10.00 9.67 -4.00
N PRO A 69 10.61 9.87 -5.18
CA PRO A 69 11.91 9.28 -5.49
C PRO A 69 13.01 9.60 -4.46
N ALA A 70 12.91 10.70 -3.72
CA ALA A 70 13.82 11.08 -2.65
C ALA A 70 13.81 10.11 -1.47
N ASP A 71 12.72 9.35 -1.27
CA ASP A 71 12.61 8.31 -0.24
C ASP A 71 13.72 7.27 -0.40
N SER A 72 14.21 7.02 -1.63
CA SER A 72 15.34 6.12 -1.89
C SER A 72 16.61 6.43 -1.10
N ARG A 73 16.78 7.65 -0.58
CA ARG A 73 17.98 8.10 0.15
C ARG A 73 17.87 8.04 1.67
N ILE A 74 16.72 7.67 2.21
CA ILE A 74 16.49 7.60 3.66
C ILE A 74 17.22 6.39 4.25
N ALA A 75 18.03 6.55 5.29
CA ALA A 75 18.68 5.42 5.95
C ALA A 75 17.66 4.44 6.55
N VAL A 76 17.98 3.14 6.57
CA VAL A 76 17.10 2.09 7.11
C VAL A 76 17.85 1.19 8.07
N ALA A 77 17.13 0.66 9.06
CA ALA A 77 17.67 -0.29 10.03
C ALA A 77 17.94 -1.67 9.41
N ALA A 78 17.14 -2.05 8.41
CA ALA A 78 17.38 -3.21 7.58
C ALA A 78 16.76 -3.01 6.19
N THR A 79 17.35 -3.66 5.19
CA THR A 79 16.90 -3.63 3.81
C THR A 79 15.72 -4.56 3.59
N LEU A 80 15.02 -4.34 2.47
CA LEU A 80 13.95 -5.23 2.04
C LEU A 80 14.51 -6.66 1.84
N PRO A 81 13.76 -7.73 2.14
CA PRO A 81 14.23 -9.09 1.86
C PRO A 81 14.47 -9.25 0.36
N GLY A 82 15.54 -9.96 -0.03
CA GLY A 82 15.93 -10.08 -1.44
C GLY A 82 14.84 -10.65 -2.34
N GLU A 83 14.01 -11.57 -1.82
CA GLU A 83 12.86 -12.13 -2.54
C GLU A 83 11.75 -11.09 -2.83
N GLU A 84 11.57 -10.13 -1.94
CA GLU A 84 10.61 -9.04 -2.13
C GLU A 84 11.18 -7.98 -3.11
N GLU A 85 12.48 -7.69 -3.02
CA GLU A 85 13.15 -6.78 -3.95
C GLU A 85 13.10 -7.31 -5.39
N LYS A 86 13.39 -8.60 -5.60
CA LYS A 86 13.30 -9.27 -6.91
C LYS A 86 11.94 -9.05 -7.56
N LYS A 87 10.85 -9.11 -6.79
CA LYS A 87 9.48 -8.92 -7.29
C LYS A 87 9.13 -7.47 -7.57
N LEU A 88 9.65 -6.54 -6.79
CA LEU A 88 9.47 -5.10 -7.05
C LEU A 88 10.12 -4.66 -8.36
N VAL A 89 11.28 -5.24 -8.68
CA VAL A 89 12.01 -4.94 -9.93
C VAL A 89 11.51 -5.77 -11.12
N ALA A 90 10.69 -6.81 -10.87
CA ALA A 90 10.08 -7.65 -11.89
C ALA A 90 8.90 -6.98 -12.64
N GLY A 91 8.57 -7.56 -13.79
CA GLY A 91 7.44 -7.16 -14.60
C GLY A 91 7.64 -5.89 -15.46
N PRO A 92 6.56 -5.37 -16.06
CA PRO A 92 6.63 -4.21 -16.94
C PRO A 92 7.07 -2.94 -16.20
N GLY A 93 7.94 -2.16 -16.85
CA GLY A 93 8.43 -0.89 -16.31
C GLY A 93 9.55 -1.01 -15.28
N ARG A 94 10.33 -2.11 -15.33
CA ARG A 94 11.53 -2.45 -14.53
C ARG A 94 12.00 -1.33 -13.61
N ALA A 95 11.71 -1.49 -12.31
CA ALA A 95 12.24 -0.58 -11.31
C ALA A 95 13.74 -0.85 -11.10
N SER A 96 14.54 0.20 -10.93
CA SER A 96 15.88 0.06 -10.37
C SER A 96 15.79 -0.27 -8.88
N ALA A 97 16.86 -0.78 -8.27
CA ALA A 97 16.94 -1.01 -6.82
C ALA A 97 16.57 0.27 -6.03
N ALA A 98 17.10 1.43 -6.45
CA ALA A 98 16.77 2.71 -5.83
C ALA A 98 15.26 3.04 -5.92
N ARG A 99 14.61 2.74 -7.05
CA ARG A 99 13.18 2.97 -7.23
C ARG A 99 12.34 1.98 -6.42
N ALA A 100 12.71 0.70 -6.38
CA ALA A 100 12.07 -0.30 -5.52
C ALA A 100 12.15 0.10 -4.05
N ARG A 101 13.31 0.60 -3.63
CA ARG A 101 13.55 1.13 -2.29
C ARG A 101 12.68 2.35 -1.96
N ALA A 102 12.58 3.31 -2.88
CA ALA A 102 11.68 4.46 -2.71
C ALA A 102 10.22 4.02 -2.56
N ILE A 103 9.76 3.08 -3.39
CA ILE A 103 8.39 2.53 -3.33
C ILE A 103 8.12 1.91 -1.95
N ALA A 104 9.02 1.05 -1.46
CA ALA A 104 8.87 0.42 -0.16
C ALA A 104 8.86 1.46 0.99
N LEU A 105 9.74 2.45 0.96
CA LEU A 105 9.78 3.50 1.97
C LEU A 105 8.59 4.44 1.92
N SER A 106 8.01 4.68 0.74
CA SER A 106 6.80 5.48 0.64
C SER A 106 5.62 4.83 1.36
N ALA A 107 5.53 3.49 1.41
CA ALA A 107 4.49 2.83 2.22
C ALA A 107 4.64 3.16 3.71
N ILE A 108 5.88 3.18 4.22
CA ILE A 108 6.19 3.52 5.62
C ILE A 108 5.93 5.00 5.91
N ARG A 109 6.42 5.89 5.03
CA ARG A 109 6.24 7.35 5.18
C ARG A 109 4.76 7.74 5.20
N GLU A 110 4.00 7.28 4.22
CA GLU A 110 2.57 7.59 4.11
C GLU A 110 1.78 7.00 5.30
N THR A 111 2.17 5.83 5.82
CA THR A 111 1.56 5.27 7.04
C THR A 111 1.80 6.15 8.26
N TYR A 112 2.99 6.74 8.39
CA TYR A 112 3.25 7.73 9.43
C TYR A 112 2.43 9.01 9.18
N GLU A 113 2.47 9.55 7.97
CA GLU A 113 1.80 10.82 7.63
C GLU A 113 0.28 10.77 7.80
N GLU A 114 -0.34 9.67 7.41
CA GLU A 114 -1.79 9.50 7.43
C GLU A 114 -2.30 8.91 8.75
N ALA A 115 -1.54 7.99 9.37
CA ALA A 115 -2.01 7.21 10.52
C ALA A 115 -1.21 7.42 11.81
N GLY A 116 -0.08 8.13 11.78
CA GLY A 116 0.75 8.34 12.97
C GLY A 116 1.48 7.06 13.42
N LEU A 117 1.65 6.08 12.52
CA LEU A 117 2.27 4.80 12.84
C LEU A 117 3.66 4.71 12.22
N LEU A 118 4.69 4.71 13.07
CA LEU A 118 6.08 4.69 12.65
C LEU A 118 6.59 3.24 12.59
N ILE A 119 6.62 2.68 11.38
CA ILE A 119 7.15 1.33 11.13
C ILE A 119 8.67 1.34 11.15
N GLY A 120 9.29 0.55 12.01
CA GLY A 120 10.75 0.50 12.10
C GLY A 120 11.26 -0.01 13.43
N ARG A 121 12.44 0.48 13.83
CA ARG A 121 13.09 0.11 15.09
C ARG A 121 13.49 1.37 15.85
N LYS A 122 13.39 1.33 17.18
CA LYS A 122 13.90 2.41 18.03
C LYS A 122 15.41 2.53 17.87
N GLY A 123 15.91 3.75 17.70
CA GLY A 123 17.33 4.03 17.52
C GLY A 123 17.61 5.48 17.08
N ALA A 124 18.89 5.86 17.11
CA ALA A 124 19.32 7.16 16.61
C ALA A 124 19.09 7.23 15.09
N PHE A 125 18.31 8.21 14.66
CA PHE A 125 17.98 8.46 13.26
C PHE A 125 18.13 9.95 12.97
N SER A 126 18.69 10.30 11.82
CA SER A 126 18.79 11.69 11.37
C SER A 126 18.64 11.80 9.86
N THR A 127 17.97 12.85 9.42
CA THR A 127 17.78 13.18 8.01
C THR A 127 17.37 14.65 7.88
N ALA A 128 17.72 15.29 6.76
CA ALA A 128 17.25 16.63 6.43
C ALA A 128 15.90 16.62 5.69
N LYS A 129 15.30 15.45 5.44
CA LYS A 129 14.02 15.33 4.73
C LYS A 129 12.87 15.67 5.67
N ARG A 130 12.09 16.69 5.31
CA ARG A 130 10.97 17.23 6.11
C ARG A 130 9.95 16.15 6.47
N ASP A 131 9.58 15.34 5.50
CA ASP A 131 8.51 14.33 5.66
C ASP A 131 8.91 13.16 6.57
N TRP A 132 10.19 13.10 6.95
CA TRP A 132 10.76 12.09 7.84
C TRP A 132 11.15 12.65 9.22
N GLN A 133 10.85 13.92 9.52
CA GLN A 133 11.23 14.51 10.81
C GLN A 133 10.52 13.85 12.00
N GLY A 134 9.28 13.37 11.85
CA GLY A 134 8.63 12.61 12.93
C GLY A 134 9.41 11.35 13.33
N PHE A 135 10.05 10.67 12.37
CA PHE A 135 10.94 9.55 12.68
C PHE A 135 12.17 9.99 13.49
N VAL A 136 12.72 11.17 13.21
CA VAL A 136 13.84 11.76 13.97
C VAL A 136 13.40 12.11 15.39
N GLU A 137 12.31 12.85 15.52
CA GLU A 137 11.74 13.32 16.79
C GLU A 137 11.41 12.16 17.74
N HIS A 138 10.90 11.05 17.19
CA HIS A 138 10.52 9.88 17.98
C HIS A 138 11.60 8.80 18.07
N GLY A 139 12.80 9.05 17.52
CA GLY A 139 13.94 8.14 17.56
C GLY A 139 13.62 6.77 16.93
N VAL A 140 13.06 6.77 15.72
CA VAL A 140 12.72 5.58 14.95
C VAL A 140 13.52 5.57 13.66
N VAL A 141 14.26 4.50 13.42
CA VAL A 141 14.89 4.22 12.12
C VAL A 141 13.92 3.31 11.33
N PRO A 142 13.47 3.70 10.12
CA PRO A 142 12.56 2.87 9.34
C PRO A 142 13.21 1.53 8.96
N SER A 143 12.44 0.47 8.88
CA SER A 143 12.94 -0.89 8.56
C SER A 143 12.13 -1.51 7.43
N LEU A 144 12.81 -2.02 6.40
CA LEU A 144 12.16 -2.59 5.22
C LEU A 144 12.03 -4.11 5.27
N ASP A 145 12.76 -4.79 6.14
CA ASP A 145 12.78 -6.25 6.28
C ASP A 145 11.44 -6.84 6.74
N VAL A 146 10.59 -6.02 7.36
CA VAL A 146 9.26 -6.39 7.84
C VAL A 146 8.20 -6.38 6.74
N LEU A 147 8.46 -5.69 5.63
CA LEU A 147 7.48 -5.54 4.55
C LEU A 147 7.36 -6.81 3.71
N ARG A 148 6.13 -7.14 3.30
CA ARG A 148 5.83 -8.19 2.31
C ARG A 148 5.04 -7.60 1.17
N LEU A 149 5.48 -7.79 -0.06
CA LEU A 149 4.70 -7.38 -1.22
C LEU A 149 3.53 -8.36 -1.38
N ILE A 150 2.30 -7.85 -1.27
CA ILE A 150 1.07 -8.63 -1.39
C ILE A 150 0.56 -8.61 -2.82
N ALA A 151 0.55 -7.44 -3.45
CA ALA A 151 0.01 -7.28 -4.80
C ALA A 151 0.55 -6.03 -5.49
N ARG A 152 0.31 -5.95 -6.80
CA ARG A 152 0.53 -4.74 -7.60
C ARG A 152 -0.71 -4.46 -8.45
N ALA A 153 -1.13 -3.20 -8.53
CA ALA A 153 -2.24 -2.82 -9.40
C ALA A 153 -1.96 -1.52 -10.14
N ILE A 154 -2.25 -1.49 -11.44
CA ILE A 154 -2.15 -0.28 -12.25
C ILE A 154 -3.55 0.24 -12.56
N THR A 155 -3.81 1.50 -12.19
CA THR A 155 -5.06 2.20 -12.52
C THR A 155 -5.33 2.17 -14.03
N PRO A 156 -6.57 1.91 -14.47
CA PRO A 156 -6.93 1.86 -15.89
C PRO A 156 -6.50 3.09 -16.72
N PRO A 157 -6.17 2.91 -18.01
CA PRO A 157 -5.65 3.97 -18.90
C PRO A 157 -6.62 5.14 -19.16
N ASN A 158 -7.92 4.92 -18.98
CA ASN A 158 -8.97 5.91 -19.19
C ASN A 158 -9.18 6.85 -17.98
N ARG A 159 -8.41 6.70 -16.90
CA ARG A 159 -8.54 7.55 -15.70
C ARG A 159 -7.62 8.78 -15.78
N VAL A 160 -8.12 9.93 -15.30
CA VAL A 160 -7.36 11.19 -15.24
C VAL A 160 -6.21 11.18 -14.24
N ARG A 161 -6.27 10.31 -13.23
CA ARG A 161 -5.21 10.04 -12.27
C ARG A 161 -4.89 8.56 -12.35
N ARG A 162 -3.61 8.22 -12.51
CA ARG A 162 -3.16 6.85 -12.66
C ARG A 162 -2.00 6.55 -11.74
N PHE A 163 -2.10 5.45 -11.04
CA PHE A 163 -1.08 4.93 -10.14
C PHE A 163 -0.67 3.52 -10.56
N ASP A 164 0.58 3.19 -10.27
CA ASP A 164 1.15 1.85 -10.29
C ASP A 164 1.45 1.50 -8.82
N THR A 165 0.41 1.03 -8.13
CA THR A 165 0.40 0.87 -6.68
C THR A 165 0.96 -0.48 -6.30
N ARG A 166 1.92 -0.49 -5.37
CA ARG A 166 2.41 -1.70 -4.69
C ARG A 166 1.78 -1.78 -3.31
N PHE A 167 1.13 -2.88 -3.03
CA PHE A 167 0.49 -3.14 -1.74
C PHE A 167 1.42 -3.98 -0.91
N PHE A 168 1.97 -3.39 0.16
CA PHE A 168 2.77 -4.10 1.14
C PHE A 168 1.92 -4.48 2.34
N SER A 169 2.32 -5.49 3.10
CA SER A 169 1.83 -5.73 4.45
C SER A 169 2.97 -5.67 5.47
N ALA A 170 2.61 -5.38 6.71
CA ALA A 170 3.44 -5.52 7.90
C ALA A 170 2.54 -5.91 9.09
N TRP A 171 3.12 -6.33 10.20
CA TRP A 171 2.38 -6.64 11.42
C TRP A 171 2.35 -5.47 12.39
N ARG A 172 1.35 -5.43 13.27
CA ARG A 172 1.19 -4.39 14.29
C ARG A 172 2.38 -4.31 15.23
N HIS A 173 3.06 -5.43 15.50
CA HIS A 173 4.26 -5.45 16.32
C HIS A 173 5.48 -4.79 15.64
N ASP A 174 5.42 -4.50 14.34
CA ASP A 174 6.46 -3.77 13.61
C ASP A 174 6.34 -2.23 13.74
N VAL A 175 5.25 -1.76 14.35
CA VAL A 175 5.07 -0.34 14.71
C VAL A 175 5.92 -0.03 15.95
N ALA A 176 6.98 0.76 15.77
CA ALA A 176 7.86 1.15 16.86
C ALA A 176 7.26 2.27 17.74
N VAL A 177 6.45 3.15 17.12
CA VAL A 177 5.74 4.25 17.79
C VAL A 177 4.39 4.45 17.12
N GLU A 178 3.37 4.63 17.94
CA GLU A 178 2.05 5.10 17.55
C GLU A 178 1.83 6.47 18.20
N LEU A 179 1.48 7.47 17.39
CA LEU A 179 1.19 8.82 17.87
C LEU A 179 -0.22 8.87 18.50
N PRO A 180 -0.39 9.58 19.63
CA PRO A 180 -1.67 9.62 20.33
C PRO A 180 -2.79 10.30 19.53
N ASP A 181 -2.44 11.26 18.67
CA ASP A 181 -3.39 12.08 17.91
C ASP A 181 -3.57 11.62 16.45
N GLY A 182 -2.99 10.47 16.07
CA GLY A 182 -2.96 10.00 14.68
C GLY A 182 -1.91 10.70 13.82
N GLY A 183 -2.09 10.66 12.49
CA GLY A 183 -1.13 11.17 11.52
C GLY A 183 -1.16 12.70 11.37
N PRO A 184 -0.02 13.35 11.07
CA PRO A 184 0.08 14.82 11.01
C PRO A 184 -0.68 15.48 9.84
N THR A 185 -1.16 14.72 8.85
CA THR A 185 -1.74 15.27 7.62
C THR A 185 -3.27 15.45 7.66
N ASN A 186 -3.95 14.85 8.65
CA ASN A 186 -5.41 14.81 8.75
C ASN A 186 -6.12 14.30 7.47
N GLU A 187 -5.46 13.48 6.65
CA GLU A 187 -6.03 12.90 5.43
C GLU A 187 -7.10 11.82 5.72
N LEU A 188 -6.93 11.12 6.85
CA LEU A 188 -7.88 10.13 7.36
C LEU A 188 -8.65 10.73 8.54
N GLU A 189 -9.98 10.78 8.43
CA GLU A 189 -10.86 11.28 9.49
C GLU A 189 -10.93 10.32 10.69
N GLU A 190 -10.79 9.03 10.42
CA GLU A 190 -10.79 7.99 11.45
C GLU A 190 -9.94 6.80 11.01
N LEU A 191 -9.38 6.11 12.00
CA LEU A 191 -8.68 4.84 11.85
C LEU A 191 -9.44 3.76 12.61
N VAL A 192 -9.61 2.59 12.00
CA VAL A 192 -10.32 1.46 12.58
C VAL A 192 -9.62 0.15 12.26
N TRP A 193 -9.51 -0.72 13.26
CA TRP A 193 -9.11 -2.11 13.10
C TRP A 193 -10.34 -2.96 12.85
N LEU A 194 -10.45 -3.53 11.66
CA LEU A 194 -11.57 -4.40 11.29
C LEU A 194 -11.10 -5.83 11.12
N PRO A 195 -11.87 -6.84 11.58
CA PRO A 195 -11.67 -8.21 11.11
C PRO A 195 -11.64 -8.26 9.59
N LEU A 196 -10.77 -9.09 9.01
CA LEU A 196 -10.58 -9.15 7.55
C LEU A 196 -11.90 -9.36 6.79
N ALA A 197 -12.79 -10.20 7.33
CA ALA A 197 -14.11 -10.47 6.77
C ALA A 197 -15.05 -9.24 6.78
N ASP A 198 -14.88 -8.34 7.74
CA ASP A 198 -15.68 -7.12 7.87
C ASP A 198 -15.09 -5.96 7.06
N ALA A 199 -13.76 -5.87 6.99
CA ALA A 199 -13.07 -4.93 6.11
C ALA A 199 -13.52 -5.08 4.64
N ARG A 200 -13.77 -6.32 4.19
CA ARG A 200 -14.31 -6.62 2.84
C ARG A 200 -15.73 -6.12 2.61
N LYS A 201 -16.50 -5.87 3.67
CA LYS A 201 -17.91 -5.41 3.61
C LYS A 201 -18.05 -3.91 3.82
N ALA A 202 -16.98 -3.23 4.23
CA ALA A 202 -16.97 -1.78 4.39
C ALA A 202 -17.13 -1.06 3.03
N ASP A 203 -17.44 0.24 3.05
CA ASP A 203 -17.46 1.06 1.83
C ASP A 203 -16.03 1.32 1.35
N ILE A 204 -15.51 0.38 0.58
CA ILE A 204 -14.13 0.35 0.07
C ILE A 204 -14.12 0.49 -1.47
N PRO A 205 -13.00 0.91 -2.05
CA PRO A 205 -12.77 0.76 -3.49
C PRO A 205 -12.74 -0.72 -3.92
N ASP A 206 -13.22 -1.02 -5.12
CA ASP A 206 -13.22 -2.39 -5.67
C ASP A 206 -11.82 -3.03 -5.65
N ILE A 207 -10.78 -2.25 -6.00
CA ILE A 207 -9.40 -2.75 -5.95
C ILE A 207 -8.99 -3.13 -4.53
N THR A 208 -9.39 -2.35 -3.52
CA THR A 208 -9.14 -2.66 -2.10
C THR A 208 -9.79 -3.99 -1.73
N GLY A 209 -11.02 -4.25 -2.17
CA GLY A 209 -11.71 -5.52 -1.97
C GLY A 209 -10.96 -6.71 -2.60
N ILE A 210 -10.46 -6.55 -3.83
CA ILE A 210 -9.64 -7.57 -4.51
C ILE A 210 -8.35 -7.82 -3.73
N ILE A 211 -7.67 -6.78 -3.25
CA ILE A 211 -6.43 -6.92 -2.49
C ILE A 211 -6.67 -7.63 -1.15
N LEU A 212 -7.77 -7.33 -0.45
CA LEU A 212 -8.15 -8.05 0.78
C LEU A 212 -8.39 -9.54 0.51
N GLU A 213 -8.99 -9.89 -0.62
CA GLU A 213 -9.24 -11.27 -1.02
C GLU A 213 -7.94 -12.03 -1.34
N GLU A 214 -6.98 -11.38 -2.02
CA GLU A 214 -5.64 -11.95 -2.25
C GLU A 214 -4.85 -12.11 -0.94
N LEU A 215 -4.99 -11.17 -0.02
CA LEU A 215 -4.38 -11.26 1.30
C LEU A 215 -4.96 -12.42 2.10
N GLU A 216 -6.29 -12.59 2.10
CA GLU A 216 -6.98 -13.70 2.77
C GLU A 216 -6.50 -15.06 2.23
N ARG A 217 -6.42 -15.21 0.91
CA ARG A 217 -5.83 -16.40 0.25
C ARG A 217 -4.40 -16.64 0.73
N ARG A 218 -3.55 -15.61 0.72
CA ARG A 218 -2.16 -15.74 1.13
C ARG A 218 -2.04 -16.13 2.61
N LEU A 219 -2.87 -15.58 3.49
CA LEU A 219 -2.86 -15.90 4.92
C LEU A 219 -3.34 -17.32 5.22
N ALA A 220 -4.23 -17.88 4.39
CA ALA A 220 -4.63 -19.28 4.50
C ALA A 220 -3.47 -20.25 4.24
N ASP A 221 -2.64 -19.95 3.22
CA ASP A 221 -1.49 -20.78 2.84
C ASP A 221 -0.22 -20.47 3.66
N ASP A 222 -0.03 -19.21 4.02
CA ASP A 222 1.13 -18.69 4.73
C ASP A 222 0.74 -17.71 5.84
N PRO A 223 0.28 -18.22 7.00
CA PRO A 223 -0.19 -17.38 8.10
C PRO A 223 0.87 -16.41 8.65
N LEU A 224 2.16 -16.72 8.48
CA LEU A 224 3.24 -15.87 8.98
C LEU A 224 3.67 -14.79 7.98
N LEU A 225 3.11 -14.78 6.76
CA LEU A 225 3.52 -13.92 5.67
C LEU A 225 5.04 -13.92 5.52
N ARG A 226 5.63 -15.09 5.27
CA ARG A 226 7.06 -15.23 4.99
C ARG A 226 7.43 -14.47 3.69
N PRO A 227 8.67 -13.97 3.59
CA PRO A 227 9.17 -13.40 2.34
C PRO A 227 9.04 -14.41 1.20
N GLY A 228 8.76 -13.94 0.00
CA GLY A 228 8.73 -14.81 -1.18
C GLY A 228 7.34 -15.32 -1.59
N GLY A 229 6.25 -14.94 -0.91
CA GLY A 229 4.89 -15.29 -1.35
C GLY A 229 4.47 -14.67 -2.71
N ALA A 230 3.62 -15.35 -3.48
CA ALA A 230 3.19 -14.92 -4.82
C ALA A 230 2.63 -13.48 -4.82
N VAL A 231 2.94 -12.71 -5.87
CA VAL A 231 2.48 -11.32 -6.02
C VAL A 231 1.56 -11.21 -7.23
N PRO A 232 0.22 -11.29 -7.04
CA PRO A 232 -0.74 -11.00 -8.09
C PRO A 232 -0.59 -9.56 -8.60
N PHE A 233 -0.62 -9.43 -9.92
CA PHE A 233 -0.46 -8.18 -10.65
C PHE A 233 -1.67 -7.90 -11.53
N PHE A 234 -2.37 -6.80 -11.23
CA PHE A 234 -3.61 -6.39 -11.88
C PHE A 234 -3.40 -5.20 -12.81
N ARG A 235 -3.84 -5.33 -14.06
CA ARG A 235 -3.79 -4.24 -15.04
C ARG A 235 -4.85 -4.37 -16.13
N LEU A 236 -5.27 -3.25 -16.72
CA LEU A 236 -6.10 -3.25 -17.91
C LEU A 236 -5.24 -3.28 -19.19
N VAL A 237 -5.48 -4.27 -20.05
CA VAL A 237 -4.76 -4.50 -21.32
C VAL A 237 -5.79 -4.67 -22.42
N ARG A 238 -5.78 -3.80 -23.45
CA ARG A 238 -6.73 -3.85 -24.58
C ARG A 238 -8.20 -4.03 -24.10
N ASN A 239 -8.60 -3.21 -23.11
CA ASN A 239 -9.91 -3.25 -22.45
C ASN A 239 -10.26 -4.56 -21.73
N ARG A 240 -9.27 -5.37 -21.36
CA ARG A 240 -9.44 -6.57 -20.53
C ARG A 240 -8.62 -6.44 -19.26
N PHE A 241 -9.22 -6.69 -18.10
CA PHE A 241 -8.46 -6.82 -16.86
C PHE A 241 -7.69 -8.14 -16.89
N VAL A 242 -6.41 -8.07 -16.55
CA VAL A 242 -5.50 -9.21 -16.52
C VAL A 242 -4.94 -9.31 -15.12
N ARG A 243 -4.98 -10.53 -14.57
CA ARG A 243 -4.29 -10.96 -13.34
C ARG A 243 -3.13 -11.87 -13.73
N GLU A 244 -1.91 -11.42 -13.45
CA GLU A 244 -0.65 -12.17 -13.64
C GLU A 244 0.01 -12.38 -12.26
N VAL A 245 1.06 -13.20 -12.18
CA VAL A 245 1.89 -13.32 -10.97
C VAL A 245 3.32 -12.91 -11.33
N LEU A 246 3.92 -12.06 -10.49
CA LEU A 246 5.29 -11.54 -10.66
C LEU A 246 6.35 -12.47 -10.06
#